data_AF-A0A7S2R2U8-F1
#
_entry.id   AF-A0A7S2R2U8-F1
#
_cell.length_a   1.000
_cell.length_b   1.000
_cell.length_c   1.000
_cell.angle_alpha   90.00
_cell.angle_beta   90.00
_cell.angle_gamma   90.00
#
_symmetry.space_group_name_H-M   'P 1'
#
loop_
_entity.id
_entity.type
_entity.pdbx_description
1 polymer ?
#
loop_
_entity_poly.entity_id
_entity_poly.type
_entity_poly.pdbx_seq_one_letter_code
_entity_poly.pdbx_strand_id
1 'polypeptide(L)'
;EDIRLIWKNCKTYNADGSDFYLLAESFSKRFEERYRRIRAEFGNGEEGGKGGAQSKGDKGGPPSLDAKTKFASNLFKLTGMELGHVMQVLDLRCPQALEQPNDGSSEKNALATDIEINVDTIDSRTFIELEKYAREKVGSRSPDRTIMAGDISYDGTSSNSNKKRKK
;
A
#
# COMPACT_ATOMS: atom_id res chain seq x y z
N GLU A 1 -1.30 -15.43 -22.17
CA GLU A 1 -1.29 -16.33 -23.35
C GLU A 1 -1.96 -17.67 -23.08
N ASP A 2 -1.71 -18.33 -21.94
CA ASP A 2 -2.18 -19.71 -21.69
C ASP A 2 -3.70 -19.91 -21.74
N ILE A 3 -4.48 -19.00 -21.17
CA ILE A 3 -5.95 -19.13 -21.17
C ILE A 3 -6.54 -19.02 -22.59
N ARG A 4 -6.01 -18.11 -23.41
CA ARG A 4 -6.43 -17.98 -24.82
C ARG A 4 -6.09 -19.25 -25.61
N LEU A 5 -4.94 -19.84 -25.32
CA LEU A 5 -4.50 -21.09 -25.94
C LEU A 5 -5.41 -22.26 -25.56
N ILE A 6 -5.89 -22.35 -24.32
CA ILE A 6 -6.83 -23.38 -23.89
C ILE A 6 -8.11 -23.34 -24.72
N TRP A 7 -8.73 -22.16 -24.90
CA TRP A 7 -9.93 -22.05 -25.73
C TRP A 7 -9.64 -22.31 -27.20
N LYS A 8 -8.50 -21.86 -27.71
CA LYS A 8 -8.08 -22.15 -29.09
C LYS A 8 -7.96 -23.65 -29.30
N ASN A 9 -7.25 -24.37 -28.44
CA ASN A 9 -7.09 -25.82 -28.52
C ASN A 9 -8.44 -26.53 -28.39
N CYS A 10 -9.29 -26.08 -27.47
CA CYS A 10 -10.64 -26.63 -27.32
C CYS A 10 -11.42 -26.52 -28.64
N LYS A 11 -11.40 -25.37 -29.31
CA LYS A 11 -12.07 -25.21 -30.61
C LYS A 11 -11.39 -25.96 -31.75
N THR A 12 -10.07 -26.12 -31.73
CA THR A 12 -9.32 -26.85 -32.77
C THR A 12 -9.61 -28.35 -32.76
N TYR A 13 -9.74 -28.95 -31.57
CA TYR A 13 -9.88 -30.40 -31.42
C TYR A 13 -11.33 -30.87 -31.26
N ASN A 14 -12.30 -29.96 -31.16
CA ASN A 14 -13.72 -30.30 -31.09
C ASN A 14 -14.43 -29.84 -32.36
N ALA A 15 -15.48 -30.58 -32.75
CA ALA A 15 -16.25 -30.28 -33.95
C ALA A 15 -16.92 -28.90 -33.88
N ASP A 16 -16.93 -28.17 -34.99
CA ASP A 16 -17.63 -26.88 -35.10
C ASP A 16 -19.12 -27.04 -34.76
N GLY A 17 -19.62 -26.16 -33.90
CA GLY A 17 -21.01 -26.21 -33.44
C GLY A 17 -21.30 -27.25 -32.35
N SER A 18 -20.31 -28.04 -31.92
CA SER A 18 -20.45 -28.89 -30.72
C SER A 18 -20.56 -28.04 -29.45
N ASP A 19 -21.16 -28.61 -28.39
CA ASP A 19 -21.32 -27.92 -27.12
C ASP A 19 -19.99 -27.40 -26.55
N PHE A 20 -18.92 -28.20 -26.63
CA PHE A 20 -17.59 -27.79 -26.16
C PHE A 20 -17.02 -26.63 -26.99
N TYR A 21 -17.24 -26.63 -28.30
CA TYR A 21 -16.83 -25.54 -29.17
C TYR A 21 -17.55 -24.24 -28.80
N LEU A 22 -18.88 -24.29 -28.70
CA LEU A 22 -19.72 -23.13 -28.39
C LEU A 22 -19.43 -22.58 -26.98
N LEU A 23 -19.17 -23.46 -26.00
CA LEU A 23 -18.74 -23.07 -24.67
C LEU A 23 -17.39 -22.34 -24.72
N ALA A 24 -16.38 -22.90 -25.39
CA ALA A 24 -15.07 -22.28 -25.52
C ALA A 24 -15.14 -20.92 -26.24
N GLU A 25 -15.96 -20.81 -27.27
CA GLU A 25 -16.22 -19.55 -27.97
C GLU A 25 -16.86 -18.52 -27.05
N SER A 26 -17.91 -18.89 -26.32
CA SER A 26 -18.61 -17.99 -25.40
C SER A 26 -17.70 -17.51 -24.27
N PHE A 27 -16.89 -18.40 -23.68
CA PHE A 27 -15.97 -18.07 -22.59
C PHE A 27 -14.82 -17.19 -23.08
N SER A 28 -14.25 -17.49 -24.25
CA SER A 28 -13.23 -16.64 -24.85
C SER A 28 -13.76 -15.22 -25.10
N LYS A 29 -14.98 -15.08 -25.63
CA LYS A 29 -15.59 -13.77 -25.87
C LYS A 29 -15.82 -12.98 -24.57
N ARG A 30 -16.39 -13.62 -23.55
CA ARG A 30 -16.65 -12.99 -22.23
C ARG A 30 -15.36 -12.60 -21.53
N PHE A 31 -14.32 -13.43 -21.66
CA PHE A 31 -13.00 -13.11 -21.12
C PHE A 31 -12.43 -11.87 -21.78
N GLU A 32 -12.38 -11.77 -23.11
CA GLU A 32 -11.79 -10.59 -23.77
C GLU A 32 -12.58 -9.32 -23.45
N GLU A 33 -13.91 -9.39 -23.33
CA GLU A 33 -14.74 -8.25 -22.93
C GLU A 33 -14.37 -7.75 -21.53
N ARG A 34 -14.29 -8.65 -20.54
CA ARG A 34 -13.92 -8.31 -19.16
C ARG A 34 -12.45 -7.92 -19.04
N TYR A 35 -11.57 -8.67 -19.70
CA TYR A 35 -10.14 -8.42 -19.71
C TYR A 35 -9.81 -7.06 -20.34
N ARG A 36 -10.58 -6.62 -21.35
CA ARG A 36 -10.46 -5.28 -21.91
C ARG A 36 -10.86 -4.19 -20.92
N ARG A 37 -11.94 -4.38 -20.15
CA ARG A 37 -12.33 -3.43 -19.08
C ARG A 37 -11.25 -3.36 -18.00
N ILE A 38 -10.77 -4.51 -17.53
CA ILE A 38 -9.67 -4.58 -16.56
C ILE A 38 -8.40 -3.96 -17.15
N ARG A 39 -8.03 -4.23 -18.41
CA ARG A 39 -6.90 -3.55 -19.07
C ARG A 39 -7.13 -2.05 -19.26
N ALA A 40 -8.36 -1.56 -19.41
CA ALA A 40 -8.63 -0.14 -19.53
C ALA A 40 -8.56 0.57 -18.15
N GLU A 41 -9.03 -0.11 -17.11
CA GLU A 41 -9.00 0.38 -15.72
C GLU A 41 -7.59 0.28 -15.10
N PHE A 42 -6.79 -0.70 -15.54
CA PHE A 42 -5.49 -1.05 -14.94
C PHE A 42 -4.31 -1.04 -15.93
N GLY A 43 -4.48 -0.62 -17.19
CA GLY A 43 -3.51 -0.89 -18.27
C GLY A 43 -3.32 0.24 -19.28
N ASN A 44 -3.04 1.46 -18.80
CA ASN A 44 -2.13 2.34 -19.55
C ASN A 44 -0.71 1.74 -19.46
N GLY A 45 -0.40 0.73 -20.27
CA GLY A 45 0.89 0.04 -20.23
C GLY A 45 1.01 -1.15 -21.18
N GLU A 46 0.96 -0.84 -22.47
CA GLU A 46 1.62 -1.55 -23.59
C GLU A 46 1.10 -2.94 -24.02
N GLU A 47 0.94 -3.06 -25.35
CA GLU A 47 0.86 -4.29 -26.11
C GLU A 47 2.27 -4.70 -26.56
N GLY A 48 2.55 -6.01 -26.59
CA GLY A 48 3.55 -6.58 -27.49
C GLY A 48 4.78 -7.22 -26.84
N GLY A 49 4.86 -8.54 -26.95
CA GLY A 49 6.13 -9.20 -27.28
C GLY A 49 6.95 -9.83 -26.15
N LYS A 50 6.84 -11.16 -26.07
CA LYS A 50 7.91 -12.15 -25.81
C LYS A 50 8.88 -11.93 -24.63
N GLY A 51 8.72 -12.82 -23.64
CA GLY A 51 9.81 -13.58 -23.01
C GLY A 51 10.62 -12.88 -21.91
N GLY A 52 10.89 -13.61 -20.83
CA GLY A 52 12.01 -13.29 -19.94
C GLY A 52 11.73 -13.36 -18.45
N ALA A 53 12.64 -14.04 -17.76
CA ALA A 53 12.84 -13.99 -16.32
C ALA A 53 13.29 -12.59 -15.84
N GLN A 54 13.28 -12.44 -14.51
CA GLN A 54 13.93 -11.42 -13.66
C GLN A 54 13.32 -10.02 -13.54
N SER A 55 12.78 -9.80 -12.33
CA SER A 55 13.10 -8.75 -11.35
C SER A 55 13.33 -7.28 -11.75
N LYS A 56 12.69 -6.43 -10.92
CA LYS A 56 12.92 -5.00 -10.63
C LYS A 56 12.42 -3.98 -11.65
N GLY A 57 11.36 -3.27 -11.26
CA GLY A 57 11.03 -1.96 -11.84
C GLY A 57 9.54 -1.68 -11.94
N ASP A 58 8.97 -1.24 -10.81
CA ASP A 58 7.86 -0.28 -10.71
C ASP A 58 7.32 0.29 -12.04
N LYS A 59 6.18 -0.25 -12.53
CA LYS A 59 5.31 0.42 -13.52
C LYS A 59 3.85 -0.03 -13.37
N GLY A 60 3.05 0.79 -12.69
CA GLY A 60 1.62 1.02 -12.98
C GLY A 60 0.61 -0.12 -12.80
N GLY A 61 1.03 -1.33 -12.46
CA GLY A 61 0.11 -2.45 -12.14
C GLY A 61 -0.55 -2.31 -10.77
N PRO A 62 -1.64 -3.07 -10.51
CA PRO A 62 -2.24 -3.11 -9.18
C PRO A 62 -1.20 -3.51 -8.13
N PRO A 63 -1.23 -2.92 -6.93
CA PRO A 63 -0.22 -3.16 -5.91
C PRO A 63 -0.17 -4.64 -5.53
N SER A 64 1.05 -5.18 -5.45
CA SER A 64 1.26 -6.56 -5.04
C SER A 64 0.81 -6.77 -3.59
N LEU A 65 0.44 -8.00 -3.24
CA LEU A 65 0.05 -8.33 -1.86
C LEU A 65 1.17 -7.99 -0.86
N ASP A 66 2.44 -8.23 -1.24
CA ASP A 66 3.61 -7.84 -0.44
C ASP A 66 3.71 -6.32 -0.25
N ALA A 67 3.43 -5.54 -1.30
CA ALA A 67 3.39 -4.08 -1.20
C ALA A 67 2.27 -3.62 -0.24
N LYS A 68 1.07 -4.23 -0.32
CA LYS A 68 -0.05 -3.95 0.59
C LYS A 68 0.30 -4.24 2.05
N THR A 69 0.92 -5.40 2.32
CA THR A 69 1.38 -5.77 3.67
C THR A 69 2.44 -4.81 4.20
N LYS A 70 3.40 -4.41 3.37
CA LYS A 70 4.44 -3.42 3.74
C LYS A 70 3.84 -2.04 3.99
N PHE A 71 2.91 -1.60 3.16
CA PHE A 71 2.20 -0.35 3.34
C PHE A 71 1.45 -0.32 4.68
N ALA A 72 0.66 -1.36 4.98
CA ALA A 72 -0.02 -1.50 6.26
C ALA A 72 0.97 -1.42 7.44
N SER A 73 2.10 -2.15 7.37
CA SER A 73 3.15 -2.07 8.40
C SER A 73 3.75 -0.66 8.55
N ASN A 74 3.87 0.09 7.45
CA ASN A 74 4.41 1.45 7.49
C ASN A 74 3.41 2.45 8.06
N LEU A 75 2.10 2.27 7.85
CA LEU A 75 1.06 3.13 8.44
C LEU A 75 1.16 3.14 9.97
N PHE A 76 1.35 1.99 10.61
CA PHE A 76 1.53 1.89 12.07
C PHE A 76 2.81 2.58 12.60
N LYS A 77 3.76 2.93 11.72
CA LYS A 77 5.02 3.60 12.09
C LYS A 77 4.97 5.11 11.87
N LEU A 78 3.90 5.63 11.26
CA LEU A 78 3.72 7.06 11.01
C LEU A 78 3.39 7.81 12.31
N THR A 79 3.74 9.08 12.37
CA THR A 79 3.21 9.97 13.42
C THR A 79 1.73 10.23 13.23
N GLY A 80 1.06 10.74 14.27
CA GLY A 80 -0.34 11.18 14.17
C GLY A 80 -0.58 12.21 13.06
N MET A 81 0.37 13.13 12.80
CA MET A 81 0.22 14.11 11.71
C MET A 81 0.37 13.49 10.31
N GLU A 82 1.33 12.57 10.15
CA GLU A 82 1.56 11.87 8.88
C GLU A 82 0.42 10.90 8.58
N LEU A 83 -0.07 10.19 9.61
CA LEU A 83 -1.26 9.35 9.50
C LEU A 83 -2.51 10.19 9.23
N GLY A 84 -2.65 11.35 9.87
CA GLY A 84 -3.73 12.29 9.60
C GLY A 84 -3.77 12.75 8.14
N HIS A 85 -2.62 13.01 7.52
CA HIS A 85 -2.53 13.30 6.09
C HIS A 85 -3.01 12.12 5.23
N VAL A 86 -2.56 10.90 5.55
CA VAL A 86 -3.00 9.67 4.86
C VAL A 86 -4.52 9.51 4.97
N MET A 87 -5.09 9.67 6.18
CA MET A 87 -6.53 9.60 6.41
C MET A 87 -7.31 10.64 5.60
N GLN A 88 -6.82 11.88 5.53
CA GLN A 88 -7.46 12.94 4.74
C GLN A 88 -7.48 12.63 3.24
N VAL A 89 -6.38 12.06 2.71
CA VAL A 89 -6.31 11.65 1.30
C VAL A 89 -7.27 10.48 1.04
N LEU A 90 -7.34 9.51 1.95
CA LEU A 90 -8.26 8.38 1.84
C LEU A 90 -9.72 8.83 1.92
N ASP A 91 -10.09 9.72 2.84
CA ASP A 91 -11.46 10.23 2.95
C ASP A 91 -11.92 10.94 1.65
N LEU A 92 -11.01 11.70 1.03
CA LEU A 92 -11.32 12.44 -0.20
C LEU A 92 -11.43 11.55 -1.45
N ARG A 93 -10.63 10.48 -1.55
CA ARG A 93 -10.49 9.69 -2.80
C ARG A 93 -11.08 8.28 -2.70
N CYS A 94 -11.05 7.68 -1.52
CA CYS A 94 -11.43 6.30 -1.24
C CYS A 94 -12.19 6.19 0.09
N PRO A 95 -13.36 6.85 0.25
CA PRO A 95 -14.11 6.79 1.51
C PRO A 95 -14.52 5.36 1.87
N GLN A 96 -14.69 4.47 0.89
CA GLN A 96 -14.96 3.04 1.10
C GLN A 96 -13.80 2.27 1.75
N ALA A 97 -12.59 2.84 1.80
CA ALA A 97 -11.46 2.23 2.48
C ALA A 97 -11.42 2.53 3.98
N LEU A 98 -12.25 3.48 4.44
CA LEU A 98 -12.39 3.83 5.85
C LEU A 98 -13.62 3.11 6.40
N GLU A 99 -13.44 1.88 6.86
CA GLU A 99 -14.51 1.11 7.48
C GLU A 99 -14.71 1.61 8.91
N GLN A 100 -15.89 2.18 9.16
CA GLN A 100 -16.36 2.37 10.53
C GLN A 100 -16.87 1.01 11.00
N PRO A 101 -16.54 0.58 12.23
CA PRO A 101 -17.11 -0.63 12.80
C PRO A 101 -18.62 -0.42 12.96
N ASN A 102 -19.38 -0.84 11.94
CA ASN A 102 -20.82 -1.01 12.01
C ASN A 102 -21.06 -2.33 12.73
N ASP A 103 -20.81 -2.36 14.04
CA ASP A 103 -21.41 -3.40 14.84
C ASP A 103 -22.74 -2.88 15.39
N GLY A 104 -23.79 -3.69 15.24
CA GLY A 104 -25.04 -3.48 15.96
C GLY A 104 -24.90 -3.70 17.46
N SER A 105 -23.69 -3.60 18.03
CA SER A 105 -23.42 -3.70 19.46
C SER A 105 -23.54 -2.31 20.06
N SER A 106 -24.79 -1.90 20.26
CA SER A 106 -25.11 -0.79 21.13
C SER A 106 -24.33 -0.89 22.45
N GLU A 107 -23.72 0.23 22.83
CA GLU A 107 -23.30 0.55 24.18
C GLU A 107 -22.21 -0.34 24.80
N LYS A 108 -20.96 0.11 24.63
CA LYS A 108 -20.05 0.58 25.71
C LYS A 108 -18.61 0.40 25.28
N ASN A 109 -18.13 1.34 24.47
CA ASN A 109 -16.87 2.08 24.63
C ASN A 109 -16.48 2.65 23.26
N ALA A 110 -17.28 3.61 22.78
CA ALA A 110 -16.95 4.45 21.65
C ALA A 110 -15.81 5.39 22.05
N LEU A 111 -14.59 4.87 22.14
CA LEU A 111 -13.47 5.73 21.83
C LEU A 111 -13.59 5.95 20.32
N ALA A 112 -14.11 7.10 19.92
CA ALA A 112 -14.42 7.51 18.54
C ALA A 112 -13.16 7.63 17.64
N THR A 113 -12.15 6.84 17.94
CA THR A 113 -10.80 6.86 17.38
C THR A 113 -10.46 5.58 16.64
N ASP A 114 -11.31 4.55 16.71
CA ASP A 114 -11.04 3.26 16.03
C ASP A 114 -11.70 3.26 14.64
N ILE A 115 -10.89 3.58 13.64
CA ILE A 115 -11.24 3.54 12.22
C ILE A 115 -10.39 2.45 11.59
N GLU A 116 -11.02 1.49 10.91
CA GLU A 116 -10.31 0.41 10.22
C GLU A 116 -10.04 0.83 8.77
N ILE A 117 -8.82 0.55 8.28
CA ILE A 117 -8.41 0.85 6.91
C ILE A 117 -8.37 -0.44 6.11
N ASN A 118 -9.32 -0.61 5.19
CA ASN A 118 -9.31 -1.73 4.26
C ASN A 118 -8.38 -1.42 3.08
N VAL A 119 -7.16 -1.97 3.13
CA VAL A 119 -6.11 -1.71 2.13
C VAL A 119 -6.48 -2.25 0.74
N ASP A 120 -7.38 -3.23 0.65
CA ASP A 120 -7.78 -3.83 -0.62
C ASP A 120 -8.75 -2.98 -1.43
N THR A 121 -9.48 -2.07 -0.77
CA THR A 121 -10.47 -1.19 -1.43
C THR A 121 -9.88 0.17 -1.85
N ILE A 122 -8.59 0.38 -1.59
CA ILE A 122 -7.83 1.56 -2.05
C ILE A 122 -7.51 1.41 -3.54
N ASP A 123 -7.83 2.44 -4.33
CA ASP A 123 -7.49 2.45 -5.75
C ASP A 123 -5.96 2.44 -5.98
N SER A 124 -5.53 1.90 -7.12
CA SER A 124 -4.09 1.68 -7.37
C SER A 124 -3.29 2.98 -7.41
N ARG A 125 -3.86 4.08 -7.91
CA ARG A 125 -3.17 5.37 -8.02
C ARG A 125 -2.95 5.98 -6.64
N THR A 126 -3.99 6.00 -5.82
CA THR A 126 -3.93 6.50 -4.44
C THR A 126 -3.01 5.61 -3.59
N PHE A 127 -3.06 4.29 -3.77
CA PHE A 127 -2.17 3.37 -3.07
C PHE A 127 -0.68 3.67 -3.37
N ILE A 128 -0.30 3.83 -4.64
CA ILE A 128 1.10 4.11 -5.02
C ILE A 128 1.58 5.43 -4.41
N GLU A 129 0.74 6.46 -4.42
CA GLU A 129 1.05 7.77 -3.83
C GLU A 129 1.27 7.67 -2.32
N LEU A 130 0.35 7.00 -1.61
CA LEU A 130 0.42 6.84 -0.16
C LEU A 130 1.55 5.87 0.27
N GLU A 131 1.81 4.81 -0.50
CA GLU A 131 2.92 3.87 -0.24
C GLU A 131 4.27 4.55 -0.37
N LYS A 132 4.45 5.38 -1.41
CA LYS A 132 5.63 6.22 -1.56
C LYS A 132 5.80 7.18 -0.38
N TYR A 133 4.72 7.90 -0.02
CA TYR A 133 4.74 8.83 1.11
C TYR A 133 5.12 8.12 2.43
N ALA A 134 4.43 7.02 2.74
CA ALA A 134 4.67 6.28 3.98
C ALA A 134 6.09 5.72 4.04
N ARG A 135 6.61 5.21 2.92
CA ARG A 135 7.99 4.72 2.81
C ARG A 135 9.03 5.82 3.03
N GLU A 136 8.82 7.00 2.47
CA GLU A 136 9.72 8.16 2.66
C GLU A 136 9.73 8.61 4.13
N LYS A 137 8.56 8.68 4.77
CA LYS A 137 8.44 9.06 6.19
C LYS A 137 9.08 8.04 7.13
N VAL A 138 8.87 6.74 6.89
CA VAL A 138 9.48 5.67 7.70
C VAL A 138 10.99 5.54 7.44
N GLY A 139 11.43 5.66 6.18
CA GLY A 139 12.84 5.55 5.80
C GLY A 139 13.69 6.71 6.31
N SER A 140 13.13 7.91 6.42
CA SER A 140 13.83 9.07 6.98
C SER A 140 14.14 8.98 8.48
N ARG A 141 13.61 7.95 9.16
CA ARG A 141 13.75 7.72 10.62
C ARG A 141 14.86 6.74 11.00
N SER A 142 15.72 6.29 10.08
CA SER A 142 16.89 5.48 10.44
C SER A 142 17.79 6.22 11.47
N PRO A 143 18.37 5.53 12.46
CA PRO A 143 18.90 6.14 13.67
C PRO A 143 20.27 6.76 13.40
N ASP A 144 20.32 8.02 13.00
CA ASP A 144 21.54 8.81 13.12
C ASP A 144 21.54 9.50 14.49
N ARG A 145 22.17 8.84 15.47
CA ARG A 145 22.74 9.51 16.66
C ARG A 145 24.25 9.39 16.61
N THR A 146 24.87 9.96 15.57
CA THR A 146 26.17 10.58 15.76
C THR A 146 25.91 12.00 16.27
N ILE A 147 26.20 12.25 17.55
CA ILE A 147 26.75 13.48 18.17
C ILE A 147 26.74 13.29 19.72
N MET A 148 27.96 13.06 20.22
CA MET A 148 28.56 13.51 21.49
C MET A 148 28.06 13.00 22.85
N ALA A 149 28.76 11.99 23.37
CA ALA A 149 29.29 12.07 24.74
C ALA A 149 30.81 12.30 24.61
N GLY A 150 31.19 13.56 24.40
CA GLY A 150 32.56 13.99 24.56
C GLY A 150 32.97 13.87 26.02
N ASP A 151 34.21 13.47 26.24
CA ASP A 151 34.89 13.46 27.52
C ASP A 151 34.67 14.79 28.26
N ILE A 152 33.90 14.75 29.35
CA ILE A 152 33.92 15.80 30.36
C ILE A 152 34.91 15.35 31.42
N SER A 153 36.17 15.75 31.21
CA SER A 153 37.18 15.81 32.25
C SER A 153 36.73 16.80 33.33
N TYR A 154 36.49 16.32 34.54
CA TYR A 154 36.41 17.20 35.72
C TYR A 154 37.83 17.46 36.23
N ASP A 155 38.42 18.56 35.78
CA ASP A 155 39.43 19.29 36.55
C ASP A 155 38.88 20.70 36.79
N GLY A 156 38.97 21.18 38.02
CA GLY A 156 38.29 22.38 38.46
C GLY A 156 38.45 22.62 39.95
N THR A 157 39.70 22.79 40.35
CA THR A 157 40.10 23.27 41.68
C THR A 157 39.59 24.69 41.96
N SER A 158 39.29 24.90 43.24
CA SER A 158 39.50 26.14 44.02
C SER A 158 38.64 27.39 43.80
N SER A 159 38.01 27.78 44.91
CA SER A 159 37.97 29.13 45.48
C SER A 159 37.20 30.23 44.71
N ASN A 160 36.14 30.76 45.32
CA ASN A 160 36.26 32.05 46.01
C ASN A 160 35.05 32.37 46.91
N SER A 161 35.42 33.11 47.94
CA SER A 161 34.72 33.74 49.05
C SER A 161 33.50 34.63 48.75
N ASN A 162 32.79 34.87 49.86
CA ASN A 162 32.17 36.14 50.29
C ASN A 162 30.64 36.29 50.29
N LYS A 163 30.11 36.22 51.52
CA LYS A 163 29.45 37.35 52.24
C LYS A 163 27.98 37.64 51.84
N LYS A 164 27.03 37.31 52.75
CA LYS A 164 26.32 38.29 53.62
C LYS A 164 25.00 37.75 54.19
N ARG A 165 24.95 37.81 55.54
CA ARG A 165 23.93 38.50 56.39
C ARG A 165 22.63 37.79 56.81
N LYS A 166 22.46 37.88 58.14
CA LYS A 166 21.25 38.09 58.97
C LYS A 166 20.38 36.83 59.13
N LYS A 167 19.97 36.46 60.34
CA LYS A 167 19.58 37.26 61.50
C LYS A 167 19.77 36.47 62.78
#